data_AF-A0A0F9B9C2-F1
#
_entry.id   AF-A0A0F9B9C2-F1
#
_cell.length_a   1.000
_cell.length_b   1.000
_cell.length_c   1.000
_cell.angle_alpha   90.00
_cell.angle_beta   90.00
_cell.angle_gamma   90.00
#
_symmetry.space_group_name_H-M   'P 1'
#
loop_
_entity.id
_entity.type
_entity.pdbx_description
1 polymer ?
#
loop_
_entity_poly.entity_id
_entity_poly.type
_entity_poly.pdbx_seq_one_letter_code
_entity_poly.pdbx_strand_id
1 'polypeptide(L)'
;MGHTSNLIYQAKVGDTPNFYDDCTASVSRYCDRYGYAHHVQTEPKLKISPLASQRSANANRLGFLPIYEKEVAFGKFDQFDKILILDADIYVRDSAPDIFAQSDTDFAGVVEREMPLTAAYFDKIRKYSEGQYRRLDDVDWRWNANGAEFFNMGVMLIDKGIVKYLNGETPEQFIRRPEFERFVNGEGHWRWSTDQTLLNWWVKKSGMTVKHLDWRWNALYGGVRDVMQAY
;
A
#
# COMPACT_ATOMS: atom_id res chain seq x y z
N MET A 1 8.75 24.87 19.14
CA MET A 1 9.27 23.60 18.57
C MET A 1 8.06 22.77 18.23
N GLY A 2 7.63 22.77 16.96
CA GLY A 2 6.55 21.87 16.54
C GLY A 2 7.10 20.47 16.55
N HIS A 3 6.51 19.56 17.33
CA HIS A 3 6.86 18.15 17.22
C HIS A 3 6.40 17.67 15.83
N THR A 4 7.36 17.37 14.96
CA THR A 4 7.15 16.54 13.77
C THR A 4 6.48 15.25 14.24
N SER A 5 5.23 15.03 13.87
CA SER A 5 4.47 13.86 14.31
C SER A 5 4.40 12.85 13.17
N ASN A 6 4.85 11.63 13.44
CA ASN A 6 4.81 10.51 12.52
C ASN A 6 3.69 9.54 12.95
N LEU A 7 2.93 9.04 11.98
CA LEU A 7 1.82 8.12 12.19
C LEU A 7 2.08 6.78 11.52
N ILE A 8 1.89 5.68 12.24
CA ILE A 8 1.67 4.36 11.64
C ILE A 8 0.17 4.08 11.61
N TYR A 9 -0.35 3.77 10.43
CA TYR A 9 -1.77 3.57 10.16
C TYR A 9 -2.00 2.15 9.63
N GLN A 10 -2.96 1.44 10.24
CA GLN A 10 -3.43 0.14 9.76
C GLN A 10 -4.95 0.15 9.57
N ALA A 11 -5.44 -0.46 8.48
CA ALA A 11 -6.86 -0.71 8.26
C ALA A 11 -7.15 -2.19 8.47
N LYS A 12 -7.88 -2.51 9.54
CA LYS A 12 -8.29 -3.86 9.96
C LYS A 12 -9.82 -3.92 10.01
N VAL A 13 -10.46 -3.85 8.84
CA VAL A 13 -11.92 -3.72 8.71
C VAL A 13 -12.58 -5.08 8.39
N GLY A 14 -13.69 -5.37 9.06
CA GLY A 14 -14.48 -6.59 8.87
C GLY A 14 -13.91 -7.80 9.61
N ASP A 15 -14.33 -9.00 9.20
CA ASP A 15 -13.87 -10.24 9.81
C ASP A 15 -12.42 -10.52 9.42
N THR A 16 -11.52 -10.42 10.38
CA THR A 16 -10.09 -10.67 10.19
C THR A 16 -9.62 -11.91 10.96
N PRO A 17 -8.64 -12.67 10.43
CA PRO A 17 -8.01 -13.76 11.16
C PRO A 17 -7.37 -13.32 12.48
N ASN A 18 -7.34 -14.21 13.48
CA ASN A 18 -6.78 -13.90 14.81
C ASN A 18 -5.33 -13.42 14.77
N PHE A 19 -4.51 -13.90 13.83
CA PHE A 19 -3.10 -13.50 13.74
C PHE A 19 -2.91 -12.01 13.42
N TYR A 20 -3.94 -11.32 12.91
CA TYR A 20 -3.90 -9.86 12.71
C TYR A 20 -3.74 -9.12 14.05
N ASP A 21 -4.20 -9.69 15.16
CA ASP A 21 -3.97 -9.12 16.49
C ASP A 21 -2.49 -9.17 16.88
N ASP A 22 -1.79 -10.26 16.56
CA ASP A 22 -0.35 -10.38 16.78
C ASP A 22 0.43 -9.38 15.92
N CYS A 23 0.02 -9.22 14.64
CA CYS A 23 0.57 -8.21 13.74
C CYS A 23 0.34 -6.78 14.28
N THR A 24 -0.90 -6.46 14.67
CA THR A 24 -1.25 -5.16 15.28
C THR A 24 -0.45 -4.88 16.54
N ALA A 25 -0.30 -5.89 17.41
CA ALA A 25 0.47 -5.77 18.64
C ALA A 25 1.97 -5.55 18.37
N SER A 26 2.52 -6.17 17.32
CA SER A 26 3.91 -5.95 16.90
C SER A 26 4.15 -4.52 16.44
N VAL A 27 3.20 -3.94 15.69
CA VAL A 27 3.25 -2.54 15.26
C VAL A 27 3.14 -1.61 16.46
N SER A 28 2.25 -1.90 17.43
CA SER A 28 2.14 -1.10 18.66
C SER A 28 3.48 -1.04 19.41
N ARG A 29 4.15 -2.18 19.61
CA ARG A 29 5.47 -2.22 20.27
C ARG A 29 6.53 -1.44 19.50
N TYR A 30 6.47 -1.48 18.18
CA TYR A 30 7.36 -0.70 17.32
C TYR A 30 7.10 0.82 17.46
N CYS A 31 5.83 1.24 17.48
CA CYS A 31 5.43 2.63 17.76
C CYS A 31 5.91 3.09 19.14
N ASP A 32 5.71 2.28 20.18
CA ASP A 32 6.12 2.61 21.57
C ASP A 32 7.63 2.83 21.67
N ARG A 33 8.41 2.01 20.95
CA ARG A 33 9.87 2.10 20.94
C ARG A 33 10.39 3.43 20.40
N TYR A 34 9.80 3.92 19.31
CA TYR A 34 10.26 5.12 18.62
C TYR A 34 9.40 6.37 18.89
N GLY A 35 8.32 6.23 19.68
CA GLY A 35 7.42 7.33 20.01
C GLY A 35 6.52 7.77 18.86
N TYR A 36 6.06 6.85 18.02
CA TYR A 36 5.13 7.14 16.93
C TYR A 36 3.67 7.08 17.38
N ALA A 37 2.81 7.85 16.71
CA ALA A 37 1.37 7.62 16.83
C ALA A 37 0.99 6.32 16.11
N HIS A 38 0.08 5.54 16.71
CA HIS A 38 -0.49 4.34 16.09
C HIS A 38 -1.99 4.50 15.96
N HIS A 39 -2.51 4.30 14.75
CA HIS A 39 -3.95 4.27 14.49
C HIS A 39 -4.35 2.98 13.80
N VAL A 40 -5.28 2.25 14.41
CA VAL A 40 -5.90 1.06 13.84
C VAL A 40 -7.35 1.38 13.52
N GLN A 41 -7.69 1.42 12.24
CA GLN A 41 -9.07 1.56 11.80
C GLN A 41 -9.76 0.20 11.79
N THR A 42 -10.81 0.04 12.61
CA THR A 42 -11.59 -1.20 12.70
C THR A 42 -12.96 -1.12 12.02
N GLU A 43 -13.40 0.08 11.67
CA GLU A 43 -14.69 0.32 11.00
C GLU A 43 -14.48 0.92 9.61
N PRO A 44 -15.30 0.54 8.61
CA PRO A 44 -15.22 1.12 7.28
C PRO A 44 -15.70 2.58 7.30
N LYS A 45 -14.89 3.47 6.72
CA LYS A 45 -15.19 4.92 6.61
C LYS A 45 -15.44 5.36 5.18
N LEU A 46 -14.71 4.86 4.19
CA LEU A 46 -14.92 5.29 2.80
C LEU A 46 -16.11 4.60 2.16
N LYS A 47 -16.25 3.28 2.37
CA LYS A 47 -17.33 2.47 1.78
C LYS A 47 -17.48 2.70 0.28
N ILE A 48 -16.36 2.76 -0.44
CA ILE A 48 -16.35 2.95 -1.90
C ILE A 48 -16.99 1.75 -2.58
N SER A 49 -17.98 2.02 -3.44
CA SER A 49 -18.62 1.01 -4.28
C SER A 49 -18.46 1.35 -5.76
N PRO A 50 -18.30 0.33 -6.63
CA PRO A 50 -18.23 0.54 -8.07
C PRO A 50 -19.56 1.06 -8.63
N LEU A 51 -19.49 1.94 -9.64
CA LEU A 51 -20.66 2.47 -10.34
C LEU A 51 -21.15 1.50 -11.42
N ALA A 52 -20.22 0.91 -12.17
CA ALA A 52 -20.49 -0.08 -13.21
C ALA A 52 -19.65 -1.34 -12.96
N SER A 53 -20.02 -2.08 -11.92
CA SER A 53 -19.21 -3.17 -11.38
C SER A 53 -18.95 -4.31 -12.38
N GLN A 54 -17.67 -4.57 -12.63
CA GLN A 54 -17.18 -5.83 -13.20
C GLN A 54 -16.49 -6.70 -12.13
N ARG A 55 -16.61 -6.30 -10.85
CA ARG A 55 -15.96 -6.98 -9.72
C ARG A 55 -16.46 -8.40 -9.58
N SER A 56 -15.58 -9.25 -9.06
CA SER A 56 -16.00 -10.55 -8.58
C SER A 56 -17.01 -10.43 -7.43
N ALA A 57 -17.87 -11.45 -7.29
CA ALA A 57 -18.84 -11.51 -6.19
C ALA A 57 -18.16 -11.38 -4.81
N ASN A 58 -16.98 -11.99 -4.64
CA ASN A 58 -16.24 -11.93 -3.39
C ASN A 58 -15.73 -10.51 -3.07
N ALA A 59 -15.26 -9.76 -4.08
CA ALA A 59 -14.76 -8.41 -3.87
C ALA A 59 -15.86 -7.42 -3.43
N ASN A 60 -17.11 -7.64 -3.85
CA ASN A 60 -18.24 -6.76 -3.54
C ASN A 60 -19.19 -7.32 -2.44
N ARG A 61 -18.78 -8.37 -1.73
CA ARG A 61 -19.65 -9.10 -0.77
C ARG A 61 -20.18 -8.22 0.38
N LEU A 62 -19.48 -7.15 0.72
CA LEU A 62 -19.84 -6.23 1.80
C LEU A 62 -20.67 -5.02 1.33
N GLY A 63 -20.99 -4.94 0.03
CA GLY A 63 -21.65 -3.78 -0.58
C GLY A 63 -20.71 -2.60 -0.86
N PHE A 64 -19.44 -2.71 -0.49
CA PHE A 64 -18.35 -1.78 -0.77
C PHE A 64 -17.03 -2.56 -0.93
N LEU A 65 -15.95 -1.86 -1.31
CA LEU A 65 -14.62 -2.39 -1.57
C LEU A 65 -13.68 -2.07 -0.38
N PRO A 66 -13.42 -3.02 0.53
CA PRO A 66 -12.58 -2.79 1.72
C PRO A 66 -11.13 -2.45 1.40
N ILE A 67 -10.67 -2.84 0.21
CA ILE A 67 -9.29 -2.61 -0.25
C ILE A 67 -8.91 -1.12 -0.28
N TYR A 68 -9.89 -0.21 -0.32
CA TYR A 68 -9.65 1.24 -0.31
C TYR A 68 -9.73 1.89 1.08
N GLU A 69 -9.98 1.13 2.15
CA GLU A 69 -10.14 1.74 3.48
C GLU A 69 -8.83 2.30 4.05
N LYS A 70 -7.66 1.86 3.54
CA LYS A 70 -6.38 2.38 4.00
C LYS A 70 -6.09 3.81 3.52
N GLU A 71 -6.70 4.24 2.42
CA GLU A 71 -6.55 5.58 1.86
C GLU A 71 -7.19 6.67 2.74
N VAL A 72 -8.00 6.30 3.75
CA VAL A 72 -8.41 7.21 4.84
C VAL A 72 -7.19 7.90 5.46
N ALA A 73 -6.04 7.23 5.50
CA ALA A 73 -4.78 7.78 6.01
C ALA A 73 -4.36 9.07 5.30
N PHE A 74 -4.71 9.27 4.02
CA PHE A 74 -4.40 10.50 3.28
C PHE A 74 -5.06 11.73 3.90
N GLY A 75 -6.18 11.56 4.62
CA GLY A 75 -6.86 12.63 5.34
C GLY A 75 -6.20 13.01 6.67
N LYS A 76 -5.01 12.47 7.01
CA LYS A 76 -4.31 12.72 8.27
C LYS A 76 -3.09 13.64 8.16
N PHE A 77 -2.76 14.10 6.95
CA PHE A 77 -1.61 15.01 6.73
C PHE A 77 -1.83 16.43 7.28
N ASP A 78 -3.03 16.76 7.76
CA ASP A 78 -3.29 17.96 8.57
C ASP A 78 -2.58 17.89 9.94
N GLN A 79 -2.39 16.69 10.47
CA GLN A 79 -1.86 16.42 11.81
C GLN A 79 -0.45 15.81 11.80
N PHE A 80 -0.07 15.12 10.73
CA PHE A 80 1.17 14.37 10.64
C PHE A 80 2.01 14.80 9.43
N ASP A 81 3.33 14.73 9.57
CA ASP A 81 4.28 15.08 8.51
C ASP A 81 4.69 13.86 7.68
N LYS A 82 4.72 12.67 8.30
CA LYS A 82 4.88 11.41 7.60
C LYS A 82 3.89 10.38 8.11
N ILE A 83 3.42 9.54 7.19
CA ILE A 83 2.50 8.45 7.48
C ILE A 83 3.08 7.17 6.89
N LEU A 84 3.19 6.15 7.71
CA LEU A 84 3.43 4.78 7.28
C LEU A 84 2.10 4.04 7.25
N ILE A 85 1.66 3.60 6.07
CA ILE A 85 0.50 2.72 5.93
C ILE A 85 1.02 1.29 5.87
N LEU A 86 0.54 0.45 6.79
CA LEU A 86 0.84 -0.98 6.84
C LEU A 86 -0.44 -1.78 6.63
N ASP A 87 -0.37 -2.83 5.80
CA ASP A 87 -1.44 -3.83 5.77
C ASP A 87 -1.54 -4.51 7.16
N ALA A 88 -2.76 -4.92 7.53
CA ALA A 88 -3.03 -5.43 8.87
C ALA A 88 -2.44 -6.82 9.15
N ASP A 89 -1.93 -7.50 8.12
CA ASP A 89 -1.18 -8.76 8.21
C ASP A 89 0.34 -8.58 8.27
N ILE A 90 0.86 -7.35 8.31
CA ILE A 90 2.30 -7.08 8.49
C ILE A 90 2.70 -7.22 9.95
N TYR A 91 3.69 -8.09 10.20
CA TYR A 91 4.36 -8.23 11.49
C TYR A 91 5.68 -7.46 11.48
N VAL A 92 5.89 -6.57 12.46
CA VAL A 92 7.14 -5.82 12.62
C VAL A 92 8.01 -6.51 13.68
N ARG A 93 9.24 -6.86 13.32
CA ARG A 93 10.18 -7.54 14.21
C ARG A 93 10.79 -6.56 15.20
N ASP A 94 11.16 -7.11 16.35
CA ASP A 94 11.82 -6.34 17.41
C ASP A 94 13.21 -5.80 17.00
N SER A 95 13.76 -6.21 15.85
CA SER A 95 15.02 -5.67 15.32
C SER A 95 14.83 -4.54 14.29
N ALA A 96 13.59 -4.20 13.94
CA ALA A 96 13.32 -3.18 12.93
C ALA A 96 13.93 -1.81 13.33
N PRO A 97 14.73 -1.19 12.44
CA PRO A 97 15.25 0.15 12.66
C PRO A 97 14.15 1.21 12.50
N ASP A 98 14.46 2.50 12.63
CA ASP A 98 13.52 3.60 12.36
C ASP A 98 13.21 3.66 10.84
N ILE A 99 11.95 3.43 10.47
CA ILE A 99 11.48 3.47 9.08
C ILE A 99 11.29 4.89 8.56
N PHE A 100 10.90 5.85 9.42
CA PHE A 100 10.71 7.24 9.02
C PHE A 100 12.02 7.95 8.70
N ALA A 101 13.14 7.41 9.17
CA ALA A 101 14.50 7.82 8.79
C ALA A 101 14.96 7.31 7.41
N GLN A 102 14.19 6.45 6.73
CA GLN A 102 14.63 5.81 5.47
C GLN A 102 14.38 6.65 4.22
N SER A 103 13.47 7.62 4.27
CA SER A 103 13.16 8.48 3.12
C SER A 103 12.52 9.80 3.51
N ASP A 104 12.83 10.84 2.73
CA ASP A 104 12.15 12.15 2.70
C ASP A 104 11.47 12.39 1.33
N THR A 105 11.32 11.34 0.52
CA THR A 105 10.61 11.41 -0.77
C THR A 105 9.10 11.40 -0.56
N ASP A 106 8.34 11.92 -1.54
CA ASP A 106 6.87 11.96 -1.47
C ASP A 106 6.28 10.55 -1.21
N PHE A 107 6.84 9.51 -1.82
CA PHE A 107 6.46 8.11 -1.61
C PHE A 107 7.68 7.19 -1.51
N ALA A 108 7.62 6.20 -0.63
CA ALA A 108 8.63 5.16 -0.52
C ALA A 108 7.97 3.79 -0.25
N GLY A 109 8.44 2.77 -0.96
CA GLY A 109 7.91 1.42 -0.87
C GLY A 109 8.91 0.40 -1.42
N VAL A 110 8.62 -0.88 -1.23
CA VAL A 110 9.46 -1.96 -1.78
C VAL A 110 8.99 -2.34 -3.18
N VAL A 111 9.88 -2.33 -4.16
CA VAL A 111 9.58 -2.84 -5.50
C VAL A 111 9.67 -4.36 -5.51
N GLU A 112 8.55 -5.03 -5.78
CA GLU A 112 8.41 -6.47 -5.54
C GLU A 112 9.38 -7.32 -6.37
N ARG A 113 9.63 -6.91 -7.62
CA ARG A 113 10.59 -7.60 -8.51
C ARG A 113 12.07 -7.45 -8.13
N GLU A 114 12.38 -6.57 -7.17
CA GLU A 114 13.74 -6.34 -6.67
C GLU A 114 14.04 -7.17 -5.42
N MET A 115 13.02 -7.82 -4.84
CA MET A 115 13.19 -8.72 -3.69
C MET A 115 13.98 -9.97 -4.08
N PRO A 116 14.70 -10.63 -3.14
CA PRO A 116 15.39 -11.90 -3.36
C PRO A 116 14.39 -13.07 -3.40
N LEU A 117 13.52 -13.07 -4.41
CA LEU A 117 12.42 -14.02 -4.54
C LEU A 117 12.90 -15.43 -4.91
N THR A 118 12.09 -16.42 -4.56
CA THR A 118 12.20 -17.76 -5.13
C THR A 118 11.83 -17.75 -6.62
N ALA A 119 12.32 -18.72 -7.39
CA ALA A 119 12.00 -18.82 -8.82
C ALA A 119 10.48 -18.91 -9.07
N ALA A 120 9.78 -19.69 -8.23
CA ALA A 120 8.32 -19.83 -8.29
C ALA A 120 7.61 -18.48 -8.06
N TYR A 121 8.12 -17.65 -7.15
CA TYR A 121 7.55 -16.33 -6.92
C TYR A 121 7.85 -15.36 -8.07
N PHE A 122 9.05 -15.41 -8.67
CA PHE A 122 9.35 -14.64 -9.88
C PHE A 122 8.35 -14.93 -11.00
N ASP A 123 8.00 -16.19 -11.22
CA ASP A 123 7.01 -16.56 -12.24
C ASP A 123 5.60 -16.06 -11.91
N LYS A 124 5.23 -16.05 -10.62
CA LYS A 124 3.97 -15.46 -10.15
C LYS A 124 3.93 -13.96 -10.44
N ILE A 125 4.97 -13.22 -10.06
CA ILE A 125 4.98 -11.75 -10.21
C ILE A 125 5.10 -11.33 -11.68
N ARG A 126 5.78 -12.09 -12.54
CA ARG A 126 5.81 -11.85 -13.99
C ARG A 126 4.40 -11.91 -14.56
N LYS A 127 3.66 -12.99 -14.30
CA LYS A 127 2.28 -13.17 -14.78
C LYS A 127 1.33 -12.14 -14.18
N TYR A 128 1.49 -11.84 -12.89
CA TYR A 128 0.69 -10.84 -12.21
C TYR A 128 0.90 -9.46 -12.83
N SER A 129 2.16 -9.00 -12.88
CA SER A 129 2.49 -7.68 -13.43
C SER A 129 2.07 -7.54 -14.90
N GLU A 130 2.29 -8.57 -15.71
CA GLU A 130 1.80 -8.65 -17.09
C GLU A 130 0.28 -8.37 -17.17
N GLY A 131 -0.53 -9.08 -16.38
CA GLY A 131 -1.98 -8.89 -16.38
C GLY A 131 -2.42 -7.52 -15.84
N GLN A 132 -1.75 -7.00 -14.81
CA GLN A 132 -2.15 -5.75 -14.15
C GLN A 132 -1.77 -4.50 -14.96
N TYR A 133 -0.59 -4.50 -15.58
CA TYR A 133 0.06 -3.28 -16.05
C TYR A 133 0.27 -3.20 -17.56
N ARG A 134 0.25 -4.32 -18.30
CA ARG A 134 0.56 -4.32 -19.75
C ARG A 134 -0.33 -3.39 -20.58
N ARG A 135 -1.58 -3.20 -20.17
CA ARG A 135 -2.56 -2.34 -20.86
C ARG A 135 -2.52 -0.87 -20.43
N LEU A 136 -1.64 -0.51 -19.49
CA LEU A 136 -1.44 0.85 -18.99
C LEU A 136 -0.20 1.43 -19.66
N ASP A 137 -0.29 1.77 -20.94
CA ASP A 137 0.84 2.23 -21.78
C ASP A 137 1.14 3.74 -21.63
N ASP A 138 0.39 4.42 -20.77
CA ASP A 138 0.49 5.87 -20.55
C ASP A 138 1.45 6.25 -19.41
N VAL A 139 2.20 5.28 -18.88
CA VAL A 139 3.28 5.42 -17.89
C VAL A 139 4.39 4.39 -18.17
N ASP A 140 5.63 4.70 -17.78
CA ASP A 140 6.75 3.76 -17.90
C ASP A 140 6.84 2.81 -16.70
N TRP A 141 6.45 1.56 -16.93
CA TRP A 141 6.56 0.46 -15.97
C TRP A 141 7.96 -0.14 -15.88
N ARG A 142 8.93 0.36 -16.67
CA ARG A 142 10.34 -0.05 -16.67
C ARG A 142 10.53 -1.57 -16.72
N TRP A 143 9.78 -2.26 -17.59
CA TRP A 143 9.76 -3.71 -17.69
C TRP A 143 11.15 -4.35 -17.78
N ASN A 144 11.34 -5.49 -17.12
CA ASN A 144 12.52 -6.32 -17.29
C ASN A 144 12.16 -7.82 -17.23
N ALA A 145 13.17 -8.68 -17.21
CA ALA A 145 12.98 -10.13 -17.17
C ALA A 145 12.17 -10.61 -15.96
N ASN A 146 12.02 -9.83 -14.88
CA ASN A 146 11.28 -10.17 -13.67
C ASN A 146 9.87 -9.56 -13.60
N GLY A 147 9.43 -8.84 -14.64
CA GLY A 147 8.10 -8.19 -14.70
C GLY A 147 8.16 -6.66 -14.65
N ALA A 148 7.03 -6.02 -14.38
CA ALA A 148 6.93 -4.55 -14.22
C ALA A 148 7.58 -4.06 -12.92
N GLU A 149 8.04 -2.80 -12.91
CA GLU A 149 8.37 -2.07 -11.69
C GLU A 149 7.08 -1.62 -11.00
N PHE A 150 6.72 -2.28 -9.91
CA PHE A 150 5.61 -1.88 -9.07
C PHE A 150 5.99 -2.07 -7.59
N PHE A 151 5.50 -1.16 -6.76
CA PHE A 151 5.60 -1.25 -5.31
C PHE A 151 4.57 -2.22 -4.76
N ASN A 152 5.00 -3.09 -3.85
CA ASN A 152 4.09 -3.84 -3.03
C ASN A 152 3.47 -2.88 -2.00
N MET A 153 2.15 -2.73 -2.02
CA MET A 153 1.42 -1.71 -1.25
C MET A 153 1.06 -2.12 0.18
N GLY A 154 1.66 -3.21 0.68
CA GLY A 154 1.56 -3.60 2.09
C GLY A 154 2.38 -2.73 3.03
N VAL A 155 3.37 -2.01 2.50
CA VAL A 155 4.19 -1.04 3.24
C VAL A 155 4.40 0.20 2.38
N MET A 156 3.79 1.32 2.81
CA MET A 156 3.88 2.61 2.13
C MET A 156 4.32 3.68 3.12
N LEU A 157 5.55 4.16 2.99
CA LEU A 157 6.05 5.32 3.72
C LEU A 157 5.79 6.57 2.88
N ILE A 158 5.03 7.50 3.42
CA ILE A 158 4.51 8.64 2.69
C ILE A 158 4.84 9.92 3.43
N ASP A 159 5.46 10.86 2.72
CA ASP A 159 5.73 12.21 3.22
C ASP A 159 4.57 13.15 2.90
N LYS A 160 4.35 14.17 3.73
CA LYS A 160 3.33 15.21 3.54
C LYS A 160 3.47 15.96 2.22
N GLY A 161 4.64 15.94 1.58
CA GLY A 161 4.83 16.34 0.19
C GLY A 161 3.80 15.72 -0.78
N ILE A 162 3.23 14.56 -0.45
CA ILE A 162 2.20 13.90 -1.27
C ILE A 162 0.90 14.73 -1.41
N VAL A 163 0.61 15.63 -0.47
CA VAL A 163 -0.65 16.40 -0.43
C VAL A 163 -0.85 17.22 -1.70
N LYS A 164 0.24 17.68 -2.34
CA LYS A 164 0.18 18.42 -3.61
C LYS A 164 -0.40 17.59 -4.77
N TYR A 165 -0.37 16.25 -4.68
CA TYR A 165 -0.95 15.33 -5.66
C TYR A 165 -2.40 14.90 -5.33
N LEU A 166 -2.87 15.22 -4.12
CA LEU A 166 -4.25 14.99 -3.69
C LEU A 166 -5.20 16.11 -4.15
N ASN A 167 -4.69 17.21 -4.72
CA ASN A 167 -5.51 18.32 -5.27
C ASN A 167 -6.51 18.94 -4.27
N GLY A 168 -6.21 18.87 -2.96
CA GLY A 168 -7.11 19.36 -1.91
C GLY A 168 -8.36 18.49 -1.69
N GLU A 169 -8.40 17.28 -2.26
CA GLU A 169 -9.52 16.37 -2.17
C GLU A 169 -9.52 15.58 -0.86
N THR A 170 -10.72 15.17 -0.43
CA THR A 170 -10.85 14.15 0.61
C THR A 170 -10.41 12.77 0.09
N PRO A 171 -10.08 11.81 0.98
CA PRO A 171 -9.77 10.43 0.56
C PRO A 171 -10.82 9.79 -0.34
N GLU A 172 -12.12 10.03 -0.06
CA GLU A 172 -13.19 9.52 -0.91
C GLU A 172 -13.18 10.17 -2.30
N GLN A 173 -13.04 11.50 -2.37
CA GLN A 173 -12.96 12.22 -3.63
C GLN A 173 -11.75 11.76 -4.48
N PHE A 174 -10.60 11.54 -3.82
CA PHE A 174 -9.41 11.00 -4.47
C PHE A 174 -9.70 9.67 -5.17
N ILE A 175 -10.28 8.68 -4.48
CA ILE A 175 -10.60 7.38 -5.10
C ILE A 175 -11.68 7.49 -6.19
N ARG A 176 -12.58 8.47 -6.09
CA ARG A 176 -13.64 8.71 -7.07
C ARG A 176 -13.22 9.54 -8.29
N ARG A 177 -11.94 9.88 -8.44
CA ARG A 177 -11.45 10.56 -9.63
C ARG A 177 -11.81 9.76 -10.91
N PRO A 178 -12.24 10.42 -12.00
CA PRO A 178 -12.63 9.73 -13.23
C PRO A 178 -11.55 8.79 -13.78
N GLU A 179 -10.28 9.14 -13.68
CA GLU A 179 -9.16 8.29 -14.13
C GLU A 179 -9.02 6.98 -13.34
N PHE A 180 -9.60 6.92 -12.13
CA PHE A 180 -9.57 5.72 -11.29
C PHE A 180 -10.80 4.84 -11.44
N GLU A 181 -11.85 5.34 -12.10
CA GLU A 181 -13.14 4.65 -12.21
C GLU A 181 -12.96 3.22 -12.77
N ARG A 182 -12.12 3.04 -13.79
CA ARG A 182 -11.82 1.73 -14.38
C ARG A 182 -11.25 0.72 -13.38
N PHE A 183 -10.40 1.19 -12.45
CA PHE A 183 -9.84 0.36 -11.39
C PHE A 183 -10.91 0.05 -10.36
N VAL A 184 -11.69 1.05 -9.93
CA VAL A 184 -12.80 0.89 -8.98
C VAL A 184 -13.86 -0.09 -9.51
N ASN A 185 -14.23 0.00 -10.78
CA ASN A 185 -15.15 -0.92 -11.46
C ASN A 185 -14.56 -2.33 -11.67
N GLY A 186 -13.23 -2.47 -11.64
CA GLY A 186 -12.55 -3.76 -11.69
C GLY A 186 -12.46 -4.35 -13.09
N GLU A 187 -12.22 -3.52 -14.11
CA GLU A 187 -12.20 -3.96 -15.52
C GLU A 187 -11.07 -4.96 -15.83
N GLY A 188 -11.38 -6.02 -16.59
CA GLY A 188 -10.37 -6.98 -17.05
C GLY A 188 -9.66 -7.73 -15.91
N HIS A 189 -8.35 -7.52 -15.73
CA HIS A 189 -7.53 -8.21 -14.71
C HIS A 189 -7.71 -7.63 -13.29
N TRP A 190 -8.53 -6.59 -13.15
CA TRP A 190 -8.77 -5.80 -11.93
C TRP A 190 -9.99 -6.28 -11.12
N ARG A 191 -10.60 -7.41 -11.50
CA ARG A 191 -11.83 -7.93 -10.87
C ARG A 191 -11.68 -8.34 -9.40
N TRP A 192 -10.45 -8.60 -8.96
CA TRP A 192 -10.15 -9.23 -7.66
C TRP A 192 -9.52 -8.27 -6.65
N SER A 193 -8.48 -7.54 -7.05
CA SER A 193 -7.80 -6.52 -6.23
C SER A 193 -7.18 -5.47 -7.12
N THR A 194 -7.26 -4.19 -6.72
CA THR A 194 -6.90 -3.05 -7.58
C THR A 194 -6.29 -1.87 -6.88
N ASP A 195 -6.36 -1.81 -5.55
CA ASP A 195 -5.71 -0.77 -4.76
C ASP A 195 -4.22 -0.66 -5.17
N GLN A 196 -3.53 -1.80 -5.25
CA GLN A 196 -2.15 -1.85 -5.67
C GLN A 196 -1.94 -1.32 -7.11
N THR A 197 -2.82 -1.67 -8.04
CA THR A 197 -2.68 -1.24 -9.44
C THR A 197 -2.96 0.25 -9.61
N LEU A 198 -4.03 0.74 -8.97
CA LEU A 198 -4.43 2.14 -8.95
C LEU A 198 -3.32 3.01 -8.36
N LEU A 199 -2.84 2.68 -7.15
CA LEU A 199 -1.82 3.46 -6.46
C LEU A 199 -0.48 3.45 -7.21
N ASN A 200 -0.07 2.30 -7.76
CA ASN A 200 1.15 2.25 -8.56
C ASN A 200 1.05 3.10 -9.84
N TRP A 201 -0.10 3.05 -10.51
CA TRP A 201 -0.34 3.90 -11.67
C TRP A 201 -0.32 5.38 -11.27
N TRP A 202 -0.94 5.75 -10.15
CA TRP A 202 -0.96 7.13 -9.64
C TRP A 202 0.45 7.63 -9.28
N VAL A 203 1.25 6.83 -8.57
CA VAL A 203 2.65 7.16 -8.22
C VAL A 203 3.46 7.45 -9.48
N LYS A 204 3.36 6.59 -10.50
CA LYS A 204 4.08 6.79 -11.77
C LYS A 204 3.53 7.96 -12.58
N LYS A 205 2.20 8.11 -12.67
CA LYS A 205 1.55 9.14 -13.49
C LYS A 205 1.79 10.55 -12.97
N SER A 206 1.86 10.69 -11.65
CA SER A 206 2.00 11.98 -10.96
C SER A 206 3.44 12.53 -11.01
N GLY A 207 4.43 11.70 -11.35
CA GLY A 207 5.84 12.09 -11.37
C GLY A 207 6.36 12.48 -9.99
N MET A 208 5.82 11.89 -8.94
CA MET A 208 6.26 12.17 -7.57
C MET A 208 7.66 11.64 -7.29
N THR A 209 8.35 12.24 -6.31
CA THR A 209 9.64 11.72 -5.90
C THR A 209 9.45 10.39 -5.18
N VAL A 210 10.21 9.36 -5.60
CA VAL A 210 10.06 8.00 -5.08
C VAL A 210 11.37 7.43 -4.56
N LYS A 211 11.28 6.59 -3.53
CA LYS A 211 12.39 5.78 -3.00
C LYS A 211 12.03 4.31 -3.03
N HIS A 212 12.91 3.48 -3.60
CA HIS A 212 12.85 2.03 -3.42
C HIS A 212 13.43 1.70 -2.04
N LEU A 213 12.57 1.20 -1.15
CA LEU A 213 12.99 0.69 0.15
C LEU A 213 13.66 -0.68 -0.03
N ASP A 214 14.56 -1.00 0.91
CA ASP A 214 15.14 -2.33 1.00
C ASP A 214 14.04 -3.39 1.19
N TRP A 215 14.18 -4.54 0.53
CA TRP A 215 13.17 -5.60 0.54
C TRP A 215 12.79 -6.09 1.94
N ARG A 216 13.70 -5.96 2.91
CA ARG A 216 13.47 -6.35 4.31
C ARG A 216 12.29 -5.63 4.94
N TRP A 217 11.91 -4.45 4.45
CA TRP A 217 10.77 -3.69 4.94
C TRP A 217 9.41 -4.27 4.55
N ASN A 218 9.32 -5.10 3.51
CA ASN A 218 8.07 -5.68 3.04
C ASN A 218 8.31 -7.11 2.51
N ALA A 219 8.93 -7.94 3.33
CA ALA A 219 9.34 -9.28 2.94
C ALA A 219 8.14 -10.24 2.88
N LEU A 220 7.96 -10.92 1.75
CA LEU A 220 6.89 -11.90 1.56
C LEU A 220 7.24 -13.22 2.24
N TYR A 221 6.49 -13.61 3.28
CA TYR A 221 6.66 -14.91 3.95
C TYR A 221 6.48 -16.06 2.95
N GLY A 222 7.49 -16.93 2.83
CA GLY A 222 7.54 -18.00 1.84
C GLY A 222 7.83 -17.55 0.39
N GLY A 223 7.89 -16.23 0.13
CA GLY A 223 8.20 -15.67 -1.19
C GLY A 223 9.66 -15.29 -1.38
N VAL A 224 10.31 -14.78 -0.32
CA VAL A 224 11.75 -14.47 -0.29
C VAL A 224 12.57 -15.63 0.26
N ARG A 225 13.83 -15.74 -0.16
CA ARG A 225 14.75 -16.79 0.32
C ARG A 225 15.24 -16.58 1.76
N ASP A 226 15.32 -15.33 2.19
CA ASP A 226 16.01 -14.92 3.42
C ASP A 226 15.08 -14.22 4.44
N VAL A 227 13.84 -14.68 4.60
CA VAL A 227 12.80 -14.01 5.43
C VAL A 227 13.23 -13.70 6.88
N MET A 228 14.25 -14.39 7.40
CA MET A 228 14.83 -14.13 8.72
C MET A 228 15.59 -12.81 8.81
N GLN A 229 15.99 -12.21 7.69
CA GLN A 229 16.63 -10.89 7.63
C GLN A 229 15.63 -9.73 7.53
N ALA A 230 14.34 -10.03 7.36
CA ALA A 230 13.29 -9.02 7.28
C ALA A 230 13.26 -8.15 8.55
N TYR A 231 12.65 -6.97 8.44
CA TYR A 231 12.33 -6.09 9.55
C TYR A 231 10.90 -6.31 10.01
#